data_AF-A0A972NAV6-F1
#
_entry.id   AF-A0A972NAV6-F1
#
_cell.length_a   1.000
_cell.length_b   1.000
_cell.length_c   1.000
_cell.angle_alpha   90.00
_cell.angle_beta   90.00
_cell.angle_gamma   90.00
#
_symmetry.space_group_name_H-M   'P 1'
#
loop_
_entity.id
_entity.type
_entity.pdbx_description
1 polymer ?
#
loop_
_entity_poly.entity_id
_entity_poly.type
_entity_poly.pdbx_seq_one_letter_code
_entity_poly.pdbx_strand_id
1 'polypeptide(L)' 'MRTIRASEIGTYLYCHRAWGYARQGHRSTNQEAMQAGTEYHRRHGQAVFFAGVLRFIGWALLLLALMVLAAWWAWSLTGG' A
#
# COMPACT_ATOMS: atom_id res chain seq x y z
N MET A 1 -18.59 14.14 -17.87
CA MET A 1 -18.19 14.49 -16.49
C MET A 1 -16.75 14.05 -16.29
N ARG A 2 -15.88 14.82 -15.63
CA ARG A 2 -14.47 14.45 -15.40
C ARG A 2 -14.30 13.73 -14.05
N THR A 3 -13.58 12.62 -14.03
CA THR A 3 -13.19 11.92 -12.79
C THR A 3 -12.31 12.83 -11.91
N ILE A 4 -12.70 13.02 -10.65
CA ILE A 4 -11.95 13.77 -9.65
C ILE A 4 -11.02 12.79 -8.93
N ARG A 5 -9.72 13.12 -8.82
CA ARG A 5 -8.75 12.30 -8.07
C ARG A 5 -8.92 12.50 -6.57
N ALA A 6 -8.59 11.49 -5.77
CA ALA A 6 -8.62 11.61 -4.30
C ALA A 6 -7.77 12.78 -3.77
N SER A 7 -6.62 13.07 -4.39
CA SER A 7 -5.76 14.22 -4.04
C SER A 7 -6.41 15.57 -4.34
N GLU A 8 -7.32 15.64 -5.31
CA GLU A 8 -8.08 16.86 -5.61
C GLU A 8 -9.12 17.14 -4.53
N ILE A 9 -9.72 16.11 -3.96
CA ILE A 9 -10.68 16.25 -2.84
C ILE A 9 -9.97 16.87 -1.63
N GLY A 10 -8.77 16.38 -1.30
CA GLY A 10 -7.95 16.97 -0.23
C GLY A 10 -7.61 18.45 -0.51
N THR A 11 -7.26 18.78 -1.76
CA THR A 11 -6.96 20.17 -2.16
C THR A 11 -8.20 21.06 -2.03
N TYR A 12 -9.37 20.57 -2.44
CA TYR A 12 -10.64 21.29 -2.34
C TYR A 12 -11.03 21.55 -0.88
N LEU A 13 -10.96 20.53 -0.02
CA LEU A 13 -11.26 20.63 1.41
C LEU A 13 -10.30 21.58 2.14
N TYR A 14 -9.02 21.58 1.76
CA TYR A 14 -8.04 22.53 2.31
C TYR A 14 -8.29 23.96 1.79
N CYS A 15 -8.45 24.12 0.46
CA CYS A 15 -8.70 25.41 -0.17
C CYS A 15 -9.37 25.26 -1.55
N HIS A 16 -10.66 25.59 -1.59
CA HIS A 16 -11.46 25.63 -2.82
C HIS A 16 -10.84 26.48 -3.93
N ARG A 17 -10.24 27.63 -3.58
CA ARG A 17 -9.58 28.54 -4.53
C ARG A 17 -8.36 27.87 -5.17
N ALA A 18 -7.51 27.23 -4.35
CA ALA A 18 -6.32 26.54 -4.85
C ALA A 18 -6.70 25.38 -5.78
N TRP A 19 -7.77 24.63 -5.45
CA TRP A 19 -8.31 23.62 -6.34
C TRP A 19 -8.81 24.22 -7.67
N GLY A 20 -9.49 25.37 -7.62
CA GLY A 20 -9.90 26.12 -8.81
C GLY A 20 -8.73 26.51 -9.71
N TYR A 21 -7.65 27.04 -9.13
CA TYR A 21 -6.42 27.38 -9.86
C TYR A 21 -5.74 26.14 -10.46
N ALA A 22 -5.63 25.05 -9.71
CA ALA A 22 -5.07 23.80 -10.21
C ALA A 22 -5.87 23.26 -11.41
N ARG A 23 -7.20 23.41 -11.39
CA ARG A 23 -8.08 23.04 -12.52
C ARG A 23 -7.90 23.91 -13.77
N GLN A 24 -7.41 25.14 -13.60
CA GLN A 24 -7.07 26.05 -14.70
C GLN A 24 -5.63 25.83 -15.20
N GLY A 25 -4.89 24.88 -14.62
CA GLY A 25 -3.50 24.56 -14.99
C GLY A 25 -2.45 25.40 -14.24
N HIS A 26 -2.85 26.23 -13.28
CA HIS A 26 -1.89 26.95 -12.45
C HIS A 26 -1.12 25.96 -11.56
N ARG A 27 0.20 26.08 -11.58
CA ARG A 27 1.08 25.28 -10.74
C ARG A 27 1.16 25.90 -9.34
N SER A 28 1.14 25.06 -8.32
CA SER A 28 1.47 25.47 -6.95
C SER A 28 2.89 26.02 -6.91
N THR A 29 3.13 27.06 -6.12
CA THR A 29 4.49 27.55 -5.84
C THR A 29 5.27 26.58 -4.94
N ASN A 30 4.58 25.72 -4.19
CA ASN A 30 5.17 24.75 -3.28
C ASN A 30 5.59 23.43 -3.98
N GLN A 31 6.27 23.54 -5.13
CA GLN A 31 6.67 22.36 -5.92
C GLN A 31 7.65 21.46 -5.18
N GLU A 32 8.58 22.05 -4.45
CA GLU A 32 9.62 21.31 -3.73
C GLU A 32 9.03 20.36 -2.69
N ALA A 33 8.13 20.85 -1.82
CA ALA A 33 7.48 20.00 -0.82
C ALA A 33 6.58 18.92 -1.46
N MET A 34 5.92 19.22 -2.58
CA MET A 34 5.12 18.22 -3.30
C MET A 34 5.98 17.11 -3.89
N GLN A 35 7.14 17.45 -4.46
CA GLN A 35 8.10 16.47 -4.97
C GLN A 35 8.68 15.62 -3.83
N ALA A 36 9.08 16.25 -2.72
CA ALA A 36 9.54 15.56 -1.53
C ALA A 36 8.49 14.60 -0.97
N GLY A 37 7.24 15.03 -0.87
CA GLY A 37 6.12 14.18 -0.46
C GLY A 37 5.87 13.00 -1.41
N THR A 38 5.98 13.24 -2.72
CA THR A 38 5.84 12.18 -3.74
C THR A 38 6.93 11.12 -3.60
N GLU A 39 8.17 11.56 -3.42
CA GLU A 39 9.32 10.67 -3.22
C GLU A 39 9.21 9.88 -1.91
N TYR A 40 8.75 10.52 -0.83
CA TYR A 40 8.46 9.86 0.43
C TYR A 40 7.40 8.76 0.26
N HIS A 41 6.27 9.07 -0.38
CA HIS A 41 5.22 8.08 -0.64
C HIS A 41 5.69 6.93 -1.52
N ARG A 42 6.56 7.20 -2.50
CA ARG A 42 7.16 6.16 -3.35
C ARG A 42 8.01 5.20 -2.53
N ARG A 43 8.91 5.71 -1.68
CA ARG A 43 9.76 4.89 -0.80
C ARG A 43 8.93 4.09 0.20
N HIS A 44 7.94 4.75 0.82
CA HIS A 44 7.04 4.08 1.75
C HIS A 44 6.24 2.97 1.05
N GLY A 45 5.71 3.22 -0.15
CA GLY A 45 5.00 2.22 -0.94
C GLY A 45 5.85 0.99 -1.26
N GLN A 46 7.14 1.18 -1.57
CA GLN A 46 8.08 0.07 -1.75
C GLN A 46 8.25 -0.74 -0.47
N ALA A 47 8.43 -0.09 0.68
CA ALA A 47 8.56 -0.76 1.98
C ALA A 47 7.28 -1.55 2.33
N VAL A 48 6.10 -0.97 2.11
CA VAL A 48 4.81 -1.64 2.35
C VAL A 48 4.63 -2.85 1.44
N PHE A 49 5.04 -2.75 0.16
CA PHE A 49 5.00 -3.87 -0.76
C PHE A 49 5.87 -5.04 -0.27
N PHE A 50 7.13 -4.77 0.09
CA PHE A 50 8.03 -5.81 0.62
C PHE A 50 7.51 -6.41 1.93
N ALA A 51 6.96 -5.58 2.83
CA ALA A 51 6.33 -6.07 4.06
C ALA A 51 5.14 -6.98 3.75
N GLY A 52 4.33 -6.65 2.74
CA GLY A 52 3.22 -7.48 2.26
C GLY A 52 3.71 -8.83 1.73
N VAL A 53 4.74 -8.84 0.89
CA VAL A 53 5.35 -10.07 0.34
C VAL A 53 5.91 -10.95 1.46
N LEU A 54 6.69 -10.37 2.37
CA LEU A 54 7.27 -11.12 3.48
C LEU A 54 6.21 -11.71 4.40
N ARG A 55 5.13 -10.95 4.66
CA ARG A 55 3.99 -11.43 5.43
C ARG A 55 3.28 -12.59 4.74
N PHE A 56 3.10 -12.53 3.42
CA PHE A 56 2.52 -13.62 2.65
C PHE A 56 3.39 -14.89 2.73
N ILE A 57 4.71 -14.75 2.54
CA ILE A 57 5.66 -15.87 2.68
C ILE A 57 5.57 -16.47 4.08
N GLY A 58 5.52 -15.64 5.13
CA GLY A 58 5.36 -16.10 6.51
C GLY A 58 4.11 -16.96 6.72
N TRP A 59 2.96 -16.53 6.20
CA TRP A 59 1.72 -17.32 6.27
C TRP A 59 1.81 -18.62 5.46
N ALA A 60 2.41 -18.59 4.27
CA ALA A 60 2.59 -19.78 3.45
C ALA A 60 3.47 -20.83 4.15
N LEU A 61 4.58 -20.40 4.75
CA LEU A 61 5.48 -21.28 5.52
C LEU A 61 4.79 -21.83 6.76
N LEU A 62 4.01 -21.01 7.48
CA LEU A 62 3.25 -21.46 8.64
C LEU A 62 2.22 -22.53 8.25
N LEU A 63 1.46 -22.32 7.17
CA LEU A 63 0.50 -23.31 6.66
C LEU A 63 1.20 -24.61 6.26
N LEU A 64 2.33 -24.53 5.56
CA LEU A 64 3.11 -25.70 5.19
C LEU A 64 3.60 -26.48 6.44
N ALA A 65 4.11 -25.79 7.46
CA ALA A 65 4.53 -26.40 8.70
C ALA A 65 3.38 -27.12 9.41
N LEU A 66 2.19 -26.51 9.45
CA LEU A 66 0.99 -27.12 10.02
C LEU A 66 0.54 -28.36 9.23
N MET A 67 0.62 -28.31 7.89
CA MET A 67 0.31 -29.48 7.05
C MET A 67 1.26 -30.64 7.30
N VAL A 68 2.57 -30.37 7.38
CA VAL A 68 3.59 -31.39 7.68
C VAL A 68 3.36 -31.98 9.07
N LEU A 69 3.11 -31.12 10.07
CA LEU A 69 2.82 -31.57 11.43
C LEU A 69 1.56 -32.45 11.48
N ALA A 70 0.49 -32.05 10.81
CA ALA A 70 -0.75 -32.83 10.74
C ALA A 70 -0.54 -34.18 10.03
N ALA A 71 0.22 -34.21 8.93
CA ALA A 71 0.55 -35.45 8.21
C ALA A 71 1.39 -36.40 9.07
N TRP A 72 2.39 -35.87 9.78
CA TRP A 72 3.19 -36.66 10.71
C TRP A 72 2.38 -37.20 11.88
N TRP A 73 1.49 -36.38 12.45
CA TRP A 73 0.54 -36.79 13.48
C TRP A 73 -0.42 -37.88 12.99
N ALA A 74 -0.96 -37.74 11.78
CA ALA A 74 -1.83 -38.76 11.21
C ALA A 74 -1.10 -40.09 11.01
N TRP A 75 0.13 -40.03 10.45
CA TRP A 75 0.98 -41.19 10.23
C TRP A 75 1.28 -41.95 11.53
N SER A 76 1.61 -41.23 12.62
CA SER A 76 1.94 -41.86 13.91
C SER A 76 0.73 -42.52 14.58
N LEU A 77 -0.48 -42.01 14.35
CA LEU A 77 -1.72 -42.60 14.88
C LEU A 77 -2.18 -43.84 14.10
N THR A 78 -1.91 -43.89 12.78
CA THR A 78 -2.32 -45.03 11.94
C THR A 78 -1.36 -46.21 11.96
N GLY A 79 -0.31 -46.17 12.79
CA GLY A 79 0.56 -47.31 13.08
C GLY A 79 1.58 -47.60 11.98
N GLY A 80 2.64 -46.78 11.94
CA GLY A 80 3.97 -47.33 11.65
C GLY A 80 4.47 -48.20 12.79
#